data_AF-K1YIY8-F1
#
_entry.id   AF-K1YIY8-F1
#
_cell.length_a   1.000
_cell.length_b   1.000
_cell.length_c   1.000
_cell.angle_alpha   90.00
_cell.angle_beta   90.00
_cell.angle_gamma   90.00
#
_symmetry.space_group_name_H-M   'P 1'
#
loop_
_entity.id
_entity.type
_entity.pdbx_description
1 polymer ?
#
loop_
_entity_poly.entity_id
_entity_poly.type
_entity_poly.pdbx_seq_one_letter_code
_entity_poly.pdbx_strand_id
1 'polypeptide(L)'
;MILLAEPKGAGSSTGAGPAGPEESRKLLAEYTKRQGWDTFSAVKNGRVHGVFDSFIIYNIYNFAAIEAIAKWLYPEEFRDLDPEADLREFYRRFLSALYKGESMIGMAK
;
A
#
# COMPACT_ATOMS: atom_id res chain seq x y z
N MET A 1 0.33 -1.38 -12.50
CA MET A 1 1.74 -1.51 -12.08
C MET A 1 1.75 -1.42 -10.58
N ILE A 2 2.12 -2.51 -9.92
CA ILE A 2 2.28 -2.54 -8.47
C ILE A 2 3.69 -2.02 -8.22
N LEU A 3 3.80 -0.83 -7.68
CA LEU A 3 5.06 -0.31 -7.17
C LEU A 3 5.21 -0.85 -5.75
N LEU A 4 6.15 -1.76 -5.56
CA LEU A 4 6.77 -1.98 -4.26
C LEU A 4 7.65 -0.76 -4.02
N ALA A 5 7.03 0.28 -3.50
CA ALA A 5 7.73 1.49 -3.09
C ALA A 5 7.61 1.55 -1.58
N GLU A 6 8.73 1.74 -0.91
CA GLU A 6 8.76 2.18 0.48
C GLU A 6 8.63 3.72 0.47
N PRO A 7 7.44 4.32 0.63
CA PRO A 7 7.37 5.73 0.95
C PRO A 7 7.92 5.91 2.36
N LYS A 8 9.23 6.16 2.47
CA LYS A 8 9.89 6.57 3.71
C LYS A 8 9.65 8.07 3.88
N GLY A 9 8.83 8.44 4.87
CA GLY A 9 8.53 9.83 5.15
C GLY A 9 9.74 10.58 5.73
N ALA A 10 9.89 11.85 5.38
CA ALA A 10 11.04 12.68 5.77
C ALA A 10 11.05 13.11 7.26
N GLY A 11 10.25 12.48 8.12
CA GLY A 11 10.02 12.91 9.51
C GLY A 11 10.22 11.84 10.59
N SER A 12 10.60 10.60 10.27
CA SER A 12 10.89 9.61 11.32
C SER A 12 12.35 9.70 11.75
N SER A 13 12.61 10.33 12.89
CA SER A 13 13.89 10.22 13.62
C SER A 13 14.18 8.78 14.10
N THR A 14 13.33 7.82 13.76
CA THR A 14 13.42 6.39 14.11
C THR A 14 13.39 5.44 12.91
N GLY A 15 13.24 5.92 11.66
CA GLY A 15 13.44 5.10 10.45
C GLY A 15 12.60 3.83 10.29
N ALA A 16 11.42 3.71 10.95
CA ALA A 16 10.69 2.43 11.01
C ALA A 16 9.15 2.59 11.02
N GLY A 17 8.57 3.34 10.08
CA GLY A 17 7.12 3.37 9.89
C GLY A 17 6.71 3.85 8.50
N PRO A 18 5.54 3.44 7.99
CA PRO A 18 5.01 3.92 6.72
C PRO A 18 4.77 5.44 6.78
N ALA A 19 5.01 6.14 5.67
CA ALA A 19 4.60 7.53 5.54
C ALA A 19 3.08 7.67 5.68
N GLY A 20 2.61 8.83 6.19
CA GLY A 20 1.18 9.09 6.33
C GLY A 20 0.43 9.00 4.98
N PRO A 21 -0.89 8.79 4.98
CA PRO A 21 -1.70 8.58 3.77
C PRO A 21 -1.43 9.58 2.64
N GLU A 22 -1.38 10.86 2.98
CA GLU A 22 -1.20 11.94 2.02
C GLU A 22 0.23 11.99 1.46
N GLU A 23 1.22 11.75 2.32
CA GLU A 23 2.63 11.69 1.92
C GLU A 23 2.89 10.45 1.03
N SER A 24 2.31 9.31 1.38
CA SER A 24 2.37 8.08 0.57
C SER A 24 1.73 8.28 -0.82
N ARG A 25 0.57 8.94 -0.90
CA ARG A 25 -0.05 9.31 -2.20
C ARG A 25 0.83 10.26 -3.00
N LYS A 26 1.40 11.28 -2.36
CA LYS A 26 2.30 12.23 -3.03
C LYS A 26 3.55 11.53 -3.57
N LEU A 27 4.19 10.70 -2.76
CA LEU A 27 5.36 9.93 -3.18
C LEU A 27 5.02 9.03 -4.36
N LEU A 28 3.92 8.27 -4.29
CA LEU A 28 3.46 7.43 -5.40
C LEU A 28 3.22 8.23 -6.69
N ALA A 29 2.67 9.44 -6.59
CA ALA A 29 2.48 10.33 -7.74
C ALA A 29 3.81 10.89 -8.29
N GLU A 30 4.84 11.09 -7.46
CA GLU A 30 6.17 11.45 -7.96
C GLU A 30 6.84 10.29 -8.70
N TYR A 31 6.62 9.04 -8.28
CA TYR A 31 7.14 7.87 -8.99
C TYR A 31 6.62 7.79 -10.44
N THR A 32 5.38 8.19 -10.69
CA THR A 32 4.80 8.15 -12.05
C THR A 32 5.35 9.23 -12.98
N LYS A 33 6.05 10.24 -12.46
CA LYS A 33 6.69 11.31 -13.25
C LYS A 33 8.09 10.96 -13.74
N ARG A 34 8.62 9.79 -13.38
CA ARG A 34 9.94 9.32 -13.83
C ARG A 34 9.95 9.16 -15.35
N GLN A 35 11.08 9.49 -15.99
CA GLN A 35 11.22 9.37 -17.44
C GLN A 35 10.89 7.95 -17.91
N GLY A 36 10.03 7.84 -18.94
CA GLY A 36 9.58 6.58 -19.51
C GLY A 36 8.39 5.92 -18.81
N TRP A 37 7.96 6.41 -17.64
CA TRP A 37 6.81 5.86 -16.93
C TRP A 37 5.48 6.21 -17.58
N ASP A 38 5.43 7.36 -18.23
CA ASP A 38 4.33 7.83 -19.06
C ASP A 38 4.02 6.88 -20.24
N THR A 39 4.94 5.97 -20.60
CA THR A 39 4.70 4.97 -21.64
C THR A 39 3.81 3.81 -21.18
N PHE A 40 3.76 3.51 -19.88
CA PHE A 40 3.02 2.36 -19.35
C PHE A 40 1.52 2.60 -19.35
N SER A 41 0.76 1.63 -19.87
CA SER A 41 -0.72 1.64 -19.80
C SER A 41 -1.24 1.77 -18.37
N ALA A 42 -0.54 1.17 -17.40
CA ALA A 42 -0.89 1.28 -15.99
C ALA A 42 -0.84 2.72 -15.46
N VAL A 43 0.16 3.51 -15.87
CA VAL A 43 0.28 4.92 -15.46
C VAL A 43 -0.81 5.75 -16.15
N LYS A 44 -1.00 5.53 -17.46
CA LYS A 44 -2.04 6.21 -18.25
C LYS A 44 -3.46 5.94 -17.71
N ASN A 45 -3.72 4.73 -17.26
CA ASN A 45 -5.03 4.31 -16.74
C ASN A 45 -5.19 4.50 -15.22
N GLY A 46 -4.22 5.15 -14.55
CA GLY A 46 -4.28 5.40 -13.11
C GLY A 46 -4.18 4.14 -12.23
N ARG A 47 -3.80 2.99 -12.78
CA ARG A 47 -3.67 1.71 -12.05
C ARG A 47 -2.28 1.55 -11.47
N VAL A 48 -1.90 2.50 -10.62
CA VAL A 48 -0.63 2.52 -9.89
C VAL A 48 -0.94 2.38 -8.40
N HIS A 49 -0.38 1.36 -7.78
CA HIS A 49 -0.64 0.99 -6.39
C HIS A 49 0.68 0.84 -5.63
N GLY A 50 0.66 1.15 -4.33
CA GLY A 50 1.79 1.05 -3.43
C GLY A 50 1.47 0.15 -2.23
N VAL A 51 2.42 -0.74 -1.91
CA VAL A 51 2.42 -1.49 -0.64
C VAL A 51 3.78 -1.27 0.02
N PHE A 52 3.78 -1.07 1.33
CA PHE A 52 5.01 -0.90 2.11
C PHE A 52 5.72 -2.26 2.29
N ASP A 53 7.00 -2.35 1.93
CA ASP A 53 7.76 -3.62 1.84
C ASP A 53 7.75 -4.46 3.13
N SER A 54 7.74 -3.82 4.30
CA SER A 54 7.67 -4.54 5.57
C SER A 54 6.37 -5.33 5.75
N PHE A 55 5.30 -5.02 5.00
CA PHE A 55 4.06 -5.79 5.03
C PHE A 55 4.11 -7.03 4.13
N ILE A 56 4.98 -7.07 3.12
CA ILE A 56 5.03 -8.18 2.15
C ILE A 56 6.09 -9.21 2.54
N ILE A 57 7.19 -8.79 3.17
CA ILE A 57 8.36 -9.64 3.42
C ILE A 57 8.53 -9.89 4.93
N TYR A 58 8.70 -11.15 5.32
CA TYR A 58 9.07 -11.62 6.67
C TYR A 58 8.07 -11.37 7.82
N ASN A 59 6.79 -11.11 7.54
CA ASN A 59 5.78 -10.87 8.58
C ASN A 59 4.53 -11.75 8.47
N ILE A 60 3.99 -12.14 9.63
CA ILE A 60 2.78 -12.99 9.75
C ILE A 60 1.50 -12.31 9.25
N TYR A 61 1.55 -10.99 9.04
CA TYR A 61 0.44 -10.17 8.57
C TYR A 61 0.52 -9.87 7.06
N ASN A 62 1.30 -10.63 6.30
CA ASN A 62 1.43 -10.48 4.85
C ASN A 62 0.14 -10.84 4.06
N PHE A 63 -0.80 -11.54 4.68
CA PHE A 63 -2.09 -11.87 4.08
C PHE A 63 -2.84 -10.61 3.62
N ALA A 64 -2.80 -9.52 4.39
CA ALA A 64 -3.46 -8.26 4.03
C ALA A 64 -2.85 -7.65 2.74
N ALA A 65 -1.55 -7.75 2.55
CA ALA A 65 -0.93 -7.29 1.31
C ALA A 65 -1.36 -8.15 0.10
N ILE A 66 -1.51 -9.46 0.29
CA ILE A 66 -1.99 -10.38 -0.75
C ILE A 66 -3.45 -10.06 -1.11
N GLU A 67 -4.31 -9.80 -0.12
CA GLU A 67 -5.71 -9.39 -0.32
C GLU A 67 -5.81 -8.07 -1.09
N ALA A 68 -4.96 -7.09 -0.77
CA ALA A 68 -4.89 -5.83 -1.51
C ALA A 68 -4.49 -6.05 -2.97
N ILE A 69 -3.47 -6.87 -3.22
CA ILE A 69 -3.05 -7.23 -4.59
C ILE A 69 -4.17 -7.95 -5.34
N ALA A 70 -4.85 -8.90 -4.70
CA ALA A 70 -5.97 -9.63 -5.31
C ALA A 70 -7.09 -8.66 -5.72
N LYS A 71 -7.48 -7.75 -4.83
CA LYS A 71 -8.50 -6.73 -5.07
C LYS A 71 -8.11 -5.74 -6.16
N TRP A 72 -6.84 -5.35 -6.27
CA TRP A 72 -6.40 -4.46 -7.35
C TRP A 72 -6.35 -5.12 -8.72
N LEU A 73 -6.09 -6.43 -8.77
CA LEU A 73 -6.09 -7.19 -10.01
C LEU A 73 -7.52 -7.49 -10.49
N TYR A 74 -8.39 -7.92 -9.57
CA TYR A 74 -9.75 -8.40 -9.81
C TYR A 74 -10.75 -7.71 -8.87
N PRO A 75 -11.04 -6.42 -9.08
CA PRO A 75 -11.84 -5.62 -8.16
C PRO A 75 -13.31 -6.06 -8.10
N GLU A 76 -13.83 -6.68 -9.16
CA GLU A 76 -15.22 -7.15 -9.21
C GLU A 76 -15.43 -8.45 -8.45
N GLU A 77 -14.45 -9.34 -8.53
CA GLU A 77 -14.42 -10.65 -7.89
C GLU A 77 -14.13 -10.54 -6.40
N PHE A 78 -13.27 -9.59 -5.99
CA PHE A 78 -12.87 -9.37 -4.60
C PHE A 78 -13.39 -8.03 -4.04
N ARG A 79 -14.60 -7.63 -4.45
CA ARG A 79 -15.22 -6.38 -4.00
C ARG A 79 -15.40 -6.33 -2.48
N ASP A 80 -15.61 -7.49 -1.87
CA ASP A 80 -15.89 -7.73 -0.46
C ASP A 80 -14.64 -7.74 0.44
N LEU A 81 -13.44 -7.95 -0.11
CA LEU A 81 -12.21 -7.90 0.67
C LEU A 81 -11.93 -6.48 1.19
N ASP A 82 -11.68 -6.32 2.49
CA ASP A 82 -11.16 -5.09 3.09
C ASP A 82 -9.84 -5.40 3.79
N PRO A 83 -8.72 -5.38 3.04
CA PRO A 83 -7.42 -5.77 3.55
C PRO A 83 -6.97 -4.94 4.76
N GLU A 84 -7.40 -3.68 4.83
CA GLU A 84 -7.03 -2.80 5.94
C GLU A 84 -7.86 -3.08 7.18
N ALA A 85 -9.15 -3.41 7.02
CA ALA A 85 -9.98 -3.88 8.13
C ALA A 85 -9.46 -5.21 8.68
N ASP A 86 -9.11 -6.15 7.81
CA ASP A 86 -8.60 -7.47 8.21
C ASP A 86 -7.25 -7.35 8.93
N LEU A 87 -6.39 -6.45 8.45
CA LEU A 87 -5.14 -6.10 9.15
C LEU A 87 -5.42 -5.49 10.53
N ARG A 88 -6.29 -4.49 10.63
CA ARG A 88 -6.68 -3.87 11.92
C ARG A 88 -7.23 -4.90 12.89
N GLU A 89 -8.07 -5.81 12.41
CA GLU A 89 -8.65 -6.88 13.20
C GLU A 89 -7.58 -7.88 13.68
N PHE A 90 -6.63 -8.23 12.82
CA PHE A 90 -5.50 -9.08 13.19
C PHE A 90 -4.65 -8.43 14.29
N TYR A 91 -4.31 -7.15 14.15
CA TYR A 91 -3.64 -6.41 15.22
C TYR A 91 -4.48 -6.46 16.49
N ARG A 92 -5.77 -6.09 16.44
CA ARG A 92 -6.66 -6.08 17.60
C ARG A 92 -6.73 -7.43 18.33
N ARG A 93 -6.76 -8.54 17.60
CA ARG A 93 -6.94 -9.89 18.16
C ARG A 93 -5.66 -10.51 18.67
N PHE A 94 -4.54 -10.28 17.99
CA PHE A 94 -3.31 -11.06 18.19
C PHE A 94 -2.10 -10.23 18.62
N LEU A 95 -2.12 -8.91 18.42
CA LEU A 95 -1.03 -8.01 18.79
C LEU A 95 -1.56 -6.92 19.72
N SER A 96 -1.17 -6.93 20.99
CA SER A 96 -1.63 -5.97 22.01
C SER A 96 -1.28 -4.49 21.75
N ALA A 97 -0.73 -4.17 20.58
CA ALA A 97 -0.32 -2.84 20.14
C ALA A 97 -1.38 -2.20 19.22
N LEU A 98 -1.71 -0.94 19.49
CA LEU A 98 -2.61 -0.12 18.68
C LEU A 98 -2.02 0.13 17.28
N TYR A 99 -2.72 -0.33 16.24
CA TYR A 99 -2.42 0.03 14.85
C TYR A 99 -2.65 1.53 14.62
N LYS A 100 -1.61 2.25 14.21
CA LYS A 100 -1.66 3.69 13.87
C LYS A 100 -1.03 3.90 12.49
N GLY A 101 -1.82 3.85 11.42
CA GLY A 101 -1.38 4.16 10.05
C GLY A 101 -2.35 3.67 8.98
N GLU A 102 -2.11 4.02 7.71
CA GLU A 102 -2.64 3.31 6.53
C GLU A 102 -1.45 2.62 5.86
N SER A 103 -1.50 1.30 5.71
CA SER A 103 -0.38 0.48 5.18
C SER A 103 -0.46 0.20 3.68
N MET A 104 -1.61 0.46 3.05
CA MET A 104 -1.90 0.13 1.66
C MET A 104 -2.52 1.34 0.99
N ILE A 105 -2.01 1.74 -0.18
CA ILE A 105 -2.51 2.94 -0.88
C ILE A 105 -2.62 2.69 -2.39
N GLY A 106 -3.71 3.13 -2.97
CA GLY A 106 -3.95 3.08 -4.41
C GLY A 106 -4.43 4.42 -4.94
N MET A 107 -4.16 4.69 -6.21
CA MET A 107 -4.89 5.70 -6.96
C MET A 107 -5.99 4.99 -7.76
N ALA A 108 -7.23 5.46 -7.62
CA ALA A 108 -8.37 5.02 -8.43
C ALA A 108 -9.10 6.27 -8.92
N LYS A 109 -9.70 6.19 -10.11
CA LYS A 109 -10.56 7.22 -10.67
C LYS A 109 -12.02 6.80 -10.54
#